data_AF-A0A3C0DTI6-F1
#
_entry.id   AF-A0A3C0DTI6-F1
#
_cell.length_a   1.000
_cell.length_b   1.000
_cell.length_c   1.000
_cell.angle_alpha   90.00
_cell.angle_beta   90.00
_cell.angle_gamma   90.00
#
_symmetry.space_group_name_H-M   'P 1'
#
loop_
_entity.id
_entity.type
_entity.pdbx_description
1 polymer ?
#
loop_
_entity_poly.entity_id
_entity_poly.type
_entity_poly.pdbx_seq_one_letter_code
_entity_poly.pdbx_strand_id
1 'polypeptide(L)'
;LIEAERLGERVILFCHFPVYPKNVHNLWNAAEVLDLLQDSKCVIAYMNGHNHAGNYGALGYQHYVTFSGMVDTTETAYGVVNVYKKQLVIRGVGRQRNMMLPVGSSGD
;
A
#
# COMPACT_ATOMS: atom_id res chain seq x y z
N LEU A 1 4.52 -1.85 15.54
CA LEU A 1 5.22 -2.82 14.66
C LEU A 1 5.91 -3.90 15.48
N ILE A 2 6.74 -3.55 16.48
CA ILE A 2 7.45 -4.52 17.36
C ILE A 2 6.55 -5.64 17.89
N GLU A 3 5.39 -5.33 18.48
CA GLU A 3 4.49 -6.36 19.03
C GLU A 3 3.88 -7.24 17.94
N ALA A 4 3.47 -6.65 16.81
CA ALA A 4 2.96 -7.38 15.65
C ALA A 4 4.03 -8.33 15.07
N GLU A 5 5.29 -7.91 15.03
CA GLU A 5 6.42 -8.76 14.65
C GLU A 5 6.60 -9.91 15.64
N ARG A 6 6.54 -9.62 16.95
CA ARG A 6 6.63 -10.64 18.00
C ARG A 6 5.51 -11.68 17.92
N LEU A 7 4.32 -11.26 17.48
CA LEU A 7 3.15 -12.13 17.30
C LEU A 7 3.06 -12.77 15.91
N GLY A 8 3.99 -12.48 14.99
CA GLY A 8 3.97 -13.00 13.63
C GLY A 8 2.79 -12.49 12.78
N GLU A 9 2.27 -11.31 13.12
CA GLU A 9 1.16 -10.67 12.41
C GLU A 9 1.63 -10.02 11.10
N ARG A 10 0.68 -9.79 10.20
CA ARG A 10 0.90 -9.02 8.96
C ARG A 10 0.13 -7.72 9.05
N VAL A 11 0.82 -6.62 8.81
CA VAL A 11 0.31 -5.26 9.01
C VAL A 11 0.08 -4.56 7.66
N ILE A 12 -1.09 -3.97 7.50
CA ILE A 12 -1.41 -3.01 6.44
C ILE A 12 -1.52 -1.64 7.10
N LEU A 13 -0.68 -0.70 6.68
CA LEU A 13 -0.70 0.67 7.19
C LEU A 13 -1.55 1.57 6.29
N PHE A 14 -2.30 2.48 6.90
CA PHE A 14 -3.08 3.48 6.19
C PHE A 14 -2.62 4.88 6.57
N CYS A 15 -2.41 5.72 5.56
CA CYS A 15 -2.14 7.15 5.70
C CYS A 15 -2.77 7.87 4.53
N HIS A 16 -3.09 9.15 4.65
CA HIS A 16 -3.59 9.90 3.50
C HIS A 16 -2.52 10.08 2.42
N PHE A 17 -1.28 10.39 2.81
CA PHE A 17 -0.19 10.76 1.90
C PHE A 17 0.64 9.53 1.50
N PRO A 18 1.05 9.41 0.22
CA PRO A 18 1.99 8.36 -0.20
C PRO A 18 3.40 8.59 0.33
N VAL A 19 4.19 7.52 0.40
CA VAL A 19 5.65 7.58 0.66
C VAL A 19 6.48 6.96 -0.47
N TYR A 20 5.86 6.15 -1.33
CA TYR A 20 6.53 5.46 -2.44
C TYR A 20 5.51 5.09 -3.54
N PRO A 21 5.91 5.04 -4.83
CA PRO A 21 7.15 5.56 -5.41
C PRO A 21 7.33 7.07 -5.21
N LYS A 22 8.56 7.56 -5.45
CA LYS A 22 8.88 8.99 -5.38
C LYS A 22 7.95 9.79 -6.30
N ASN A 23 7.25 10.75 -5.72
CA ASN A 23 6.27 11.60 -6.39
C ASN A 23 6.13 12.94 -5.65
N VAL A 24 5.69 13.99 -6.35
CA VAL A 24 5.46 15.33 -5.78
C VAL A 24 4.41 15.33 -4.64
N HIS A 25 3.55 14.32 -4.60
CA HIS A 25 2.50 14.13 -3.60
C HIS A 25 2.99 13.37 -2.34
N ASN A 26 4.25 12.94 -2.27
CA ASN A 26 4.71 12.20 -1.09
C ASN A 26 4.77 13.07 0.17
N LEU A 27 4.76 12.42 1.34
CA LEU A 27 5.15 13.06 2.60
C LEU A 27 6.50 13.78 2.45
N TRP A 28 6.65 14.90 3.13
CA TRP A 28 7.92 15.64 3.15
C TRP A 28 9.07 14.80 3.74
N ASN A 29 8.76 13.98 4.76
CA ASN A 29 9.70 13.03 5.37
C ASN A 29 9.45 11.59 4.90
N ALA A 30 9.08 11.42 3.62
CA ALA A 30 8.79 10.10 3.06
C ALA A 30 9.99 9.15 3.14
N ALA A 31 11.22 9.68 3.04
CA ALA A 31 12.44 8.87 3.15
C ALA A 31 12.56 8.24 4.54
N GLU A 32 12.39 9.01 5.60
CA GLU A 32 12.48 8.53 6.98
C GLU A 32 11.39 7.50 7.29
N VAL A 33 10.17 7.72 6.79
CA VAL A 33 9.09 6.73 6.94
C VAL A 33 9.44 5.46 6.15
N LEU A 34 9.91 5.59 4.92
CA LEU A 34 10.24 4.44 4.07
C LEU A 34 11.38 3.60 4.66
N ASP A 35 12.38 4.23 5.26
CA ASP A 35 13.48 3.54 5.96
C ASP A 35 12.94 2.71 7.13
N LEU A 36 12.07 3.30 7.98
CA LEU A 36 11.42 2.58 9.09
C LEU A 36 10.55 1.40 8.62
N LEU A 37 9.90 1.53 7.46
CA LEU A 37 9.06 0.47 6.89
C LEU A 37 9.90 -0.65 6.29
N GLN A 38 10.99 -0.33 5.59
CA GLN A 38 11.89 -1.32 5.00
C GLN A 38 12.53 -2.23 6.06
N ASP A 39 12.83 -1.69 7.24
CA ASP A 39 13.36 -2.47 8.37
C ASP A 39 12.30 -3.38 9.02
N SER A 40 11.01 -3.12 8.81
CA SER A 40 9.94 -3.92 9.39
C SER A 40 9.65 -5.18 8.58
N LYS A 41 9.52 -6.31 9.29
CA LYS A 41 9.19 -7.60 8.68
C LYS A 41 7.69 -7.92 8.65
N CYS A 42 6.90 -7.21 9.46
CA CYS A 42 5.46 -7.46 9.54
C CYS A 42 4.64 -6.58 8.57
N VAL A 43 5.17 -5.46 8.10
CA VAL A 43 4.43 -4.57 7.18
C VAL A 43 4.43 -5.18 5.78
N ILE A 44 3.24 -5.49 5.27
CA ILE A 44 3.05 -6.07 3.93
C ILE A 44 2.48 -5.06 2.92
N ALA A 45 1.83 -3.99 3.40
CA ALA A 45 1.34 -2.94 2.53
C ALA A 45 1.19 -1.58 3.23
N TYR A 46 1.33 -0.52 2.44
CA TYR A 46 1.03 0.86 2.79
C TYR A 46 0.00 1.41 1.79
N MET A 47 -1.17 1.78 2.29
CA MET A 47 -2.34 2.15 1.50
C MET A 47 -2.74 3.59 1.75
N ASN A 48 -2.91 4.36 0.68
CA ASN A 48 -3.12 5.80 0.78
C ASN A 48 -3.94 6.39 -0.39
N GLY A 49 -4.20 7.69 -0.33
CA GLY A 49 -4.83 8.46 -1.39
C GLY A 49 -3.96 9.66 -1.78
N HIS A 50 -4.52 10.87 -1.69
CA HIS A 50 -3.87 12.15 -1.97
C HIS A 50 -3.48 12.40 -3.43
N ASN A 51 -2.72 11.50 -4.06
CA ASN A 51 -2.49 11.54 -5.50
C ASN A 51 -3.71 10.93 -6.23
N HIS A 52 -4.62 11.77 -6.74
CA HIS A 52 -5.87 11.33 -7.36
C HIS A 52 -5.71 10.54 -8.66
N ALA A 53 -4.53 10.58 -9.29
CA ALA A 53 -4.19 9.71 -10.42
C ALA A 53 -3.94 8.24 -9.99
N GLY A 54 -3.77 8.00 -8.70
CA GLY A 54 -3.31 6.72 -8.18
C GLY A 54 -1.81 6.52 -8.44
N ASN A 55 -1.25 5.51 -7.78
CA ASN A 55 0.12 5.07 -7.99
C ASN A 55 0.34 3.69 -7.37
N TYR A 56 1.42 3.04 -7.75
CA TYR A 56 1.81 1.77 -7.15
C TYR A 56 3.32 1.55 -7.23
N GLY A 57 3.88 1.02 -6.16
CA GLY A 57 5.25 0.51 -6.12
C GLY A 57 5.36 -0.67 -5.16
N ALA A 58 6.41 -1.46 -5.31
CA ALA A 58 6.77 -2.49 -4.36
C ALA A 58 8.27 -2.42 -4.04
N LEU A 59 8.60 -2.75 -2.79
CA LEU A 59 9.97 -2.95 -2.32
C LEU A 59 10.01 -4.32 -1.63
N GLY A 60 10.59 -5.32 -2.29
CA GLY A 60 10.45 -6.71 -1.86
C GLY A 60 8.98 -7.16 -1.84
N TYR A 61 8.52 -7.64 -0.69
CA TYR A 61 7.11 -8.05 -0.46
C TYR A 61 6.23 -6.91 0.10
N GLN A 62 6.77 -5.71 0.29
CA GLN A 62 6.02 -4.57 0.80
C GLN A 62 5.39 -3.80 -0.37
N HIS A 63 4.07 -3.68 -0.35
CA HIS A 63 3.31 -3.04 -1.42
C HIS A 63 2.85 -1.62 -1.03
N TYR A 64 3.11 -0.65 -1.89
CA TYR A 64 2.71 0.74 -1.70
C TYR A 64 1.63 1.06 -2.72
N VAL A 65 0.40 1.24 -2.26
CA VAL A 65 -0.78 1.44 -3.11
C VAL A 65 -1.37 2.81 -2.83
N THR A 66 -1.41 3.65 -3.85
CA THR A 66 -2.18 4.89 -3.85
C THR A 66 -3.43 4.69 -4.68
N PHE A 67 -4.58 4.76 -4.03
CA PHE A 67 -5.88 4.60 -4.68
C PHE A 67 -6.23 5.85 -5.48
N SER A 68 -6.88 5.65 -6.64
CA SER A 68 -7.39 6.75 -7.45
C SER A 68 -8.50 7.52 -6.70
N GLY A 69 -8.52 8.85 -6.82
CA GLY A 69 -9.54 9.68 -6.18
C GLY A 69 -10.89 9.60 -6.90
N MET A 70 -12.00 9.79 -6.18
CA MET A 70 -13.31 9.90 -6.85
C MET A 70 -13.54 11.30 -7.46
N VAL A 71 -12.81 12.30 -6.98
CA VAL A 71 -12.92 13.70 -7.42
C VAL A 71 -12.06 13.98 -8.65
N ASP A 72 -12.19 15.17 -9.24
CA ASP A 72 -11.51 15.65 -10.44
C ASP A 72 -11.85 14.91 -11.74
N THR A 73 -12.79 13.97 -11.69
CA THR A 73 -13.22 13.17 -12.86
C THR A 73 -14.72 12.90 -12.81
N THR A 74 -15.29 12.45 -13.93
CA THR A 74 -16.69 12.01 -14.01
C THR A 74 -16.88 10.53 -13.65
N GLU A 75 -15.79 9.78 -13.43
CA GLU A 75 -15.83 8.35 -13.15
C GLU A 75 -15.53 8.08 -11.67
N THR A 76 -16.25 7.12 -11.07
CA THR A 76 -15.98 6.72 -9.68
C THR A 76 -14.64 5.98 -9.55
N ALA A 77 -14.14 5.86 -8.32
CA ALA A 77 -12.95 5.12 -7.99
C ALA A 77 -13.05 4.58 -6.55
N TYR A 78 -13.28 3.28 -6.41
CA TYR A 78 -13.23 2.60 -5.12
C TYR A 78 -12.85 1.13 -5.32
N GLY A 79 -12.61 0.39 -4.23
CA GLY A 79 -12.38 -1.04 -4.34
C GLY A 79 -12.44 -1.77 -3.01
N VAL A 80 -12.43 -3.11 -3.09
CA VAL A 80 -12.41 -4.01 -1.94
C VAL A 80 -11.05 -4.70 -1.88
N VAL A 81 -10.37 -4.58 -0.74
CA VAL A 81 -9.12 -5.31 -0.46
C VAL A 81 -9.47 -6.64 0.20
N ASN A 82 -9.28 -7.73 -0.53
CA ASN A 82 -9.45 -9.08 -0.02
C ASN A 82 -8.11 -9.59 0.49
N VAL A 83 -8.05 -10.02 1.74
CA VAL A 83 -6.82 -10.45 2.43
C VAL A 83 -6.75 -11.98 2.43
N TYR A 84 -5.70 -12.53 1.83
CA TYR A 84 -5.44 -13.97 1.79
C TYR A 84 -4.10 -14.33 2.44
N LYS A 85 -3.86 -15.63 2.63
CA LYS A 85 -2.60 -16.12 3.22
C LYS A 85 -1.36 -15.71 2.41
N LYS A 86 -1.43 -15.69 1.07
CA LYS A 86 -0.27 -15.43 0.20
C LYS A 86 -0.41 -14.19 -0.69
N GLN A 87 -1.50 -13.43 -0.56
CA GLN A 87 -1.72 -12.25 -1.40
C GLN A 87 -2.77 -11.31 -0.82
N LEU A 88 -2.71 -10.04 -1.22
CA LEU A 88 -3.82 -9.11 -1.19
C LEU A 88 -4.41 -9.00 -2.59
N VAL A 89 -5.74 -9.03 -2.70
CA VAL A 89 -6.45 -8.83 -3.98
C VAL A 89 -7.34 -7.61 -3.88
N ILE A 90 -7.00 -6.57 -4.64
CA ILE A 90 -7.81 -5.36 -4.78
C ILE A 90 -8.78 -5.58 -5.93
N ARG A 91 -10.08 -5.58 -5.63
CA ARG A 91 -11.16 -5.55 -6.62
C ARG A 91 -11.62 -4.11 -6.79
N GLY A 92 -11.15 -3.47 -7.85
CA GLY A 92 -11.41 -2.06 -8.12
C GLY A 92 -12.66 -1.85 -8.99
N VAL A 93 -13.27 -0.67 -8.86
CA VAL A 93 -14.43 -0.21 -9.63
C VAL A 93 -14.13 1.18 -10.21
N GLY A 94 -14.59 1.41 -11.44
CA GLY A 94 -14.32 2.63 -12.18
C GLY A 94 -12.82 2.77 -12.47
N ARG A 95 -12.22 3.90 -12.10
CA ARG A 95 -10.79 4.16 -12.36
C ARG A 95 -9.84 3.34 -11.52
N GLN A 96 -10.31 2.79 -10.39
CA GLN A 96 -9.46 1.94 -9.56
C GLN A 96 -9.29 0.58 -10.24
N ARG A 97 -8.05 0.25 -10.58
CA ARG A 97 -7.73 -1.04 -11.21
C ARG A 97 -7.80 -2.21 -10.22
N ASN A 98 -8.07 -3.40 -10.75
CA ASN A 98 -7.84 -4.66 -10.05
C ASN A 98 -6.33 -4.87 -9.83
N MET A 99 -5.93 -5.37 -8.66
CA MET A 99 -4.53 -5.65 -8.34
C MET A 99 -4.41 -6.96 -7.58
N MET A 100 -3.34 -7.70 -7.85
CA MET A 100 -2.95 -8.88 -7.10
C MET A 100 -1.55 -8.63 -6.56
N LEU A 101 -1.42 -8.65 -5.24
CA LEU A 101 -0.23 -8.23 -4.51
C LEU A 101 0.29 -9.42 -3.71
N PRO A 102 1.27 -10.18 -4.23
CA PRO A 102 1.79 -11.37 -3.56
C PRO A 102 2.49 -10.99 -2.26
N VAL A 103 2.06 -11.59 -1.15
CA VAL A 103 2.72 -11.43 0.15
C VAL A 103 3.30 -12.77 0.56
N GLY A 104 4.62 -12.81 0.74
CA GLY A 104 5.36 -14.02 1.11
C GLY A 104 6.31 -13.74 2.27
N SER A 105 6.60 -14.77 3.06
CA SER A 105 7.71 -14.77 4.01
C SER A 105 9.02 -14.63 3.22
N SER A 106 9.90 -13.74 3.65
CA SER A 106 11.33 -13.91 3.37
C SER A 106 11.81 -15.16 4.13
N GLY A 107 11.63 -16.35 3.55
CA GLY A 107 12.04 -17.62 4.16
C GLY A 107 11.22 -18.87 3.84
N ASP A 108 10.50 -18.94 2.73
CA ASP A 108 10.01 -20.24 2.17
C ASP A 108 11.07 -20.82 1.22
#